data_AF-A0AAV4LCF6-F1
#
_entry.id   AF-A0AAV4LCF6-F1
#
_cell.length_a   1.000
_cell.length_b   1.000
_cell.length_c   1.000
_cell.angle_alpha   90.00
_cell.angle_beta   90.00
_cell.angle_gamma   90.00
#
_symmetry.space_group_name_H-M   'P 1'
#
loop_
_entity.id
_entity.type
_entity.pdbx_description
1 polymer ?
#
loop_
_entity_poly.entity_id
_entity_poly.type
_entity_poly.pdbx_seq_one_letter_code
_entity_poly.pdbx_strand_id
1 'polypeptide(L)'
;MLANKQIKKMVASYVGENKTFEQQFLSGELEVELVPQGTLAERLRAGGAGIPAFYTATGVGTLIAEGKEHREFNGRTYLLEHGIVGDFALVKAWKADPLGNLVYRKTARNFNPLAAMAGKITIAEAEEIVDIGELDPDEIHTPGIYVQRVIHGLHYEKRIERRTVLKA
;
A
#
# COMPACT_ATOMS: atom_id res chain seq x y z
N MET A 1 -7.41 11.29 -10.53
CA MET A 1 -6.37 12.08 -9.83
C MET A 1 -5.21 12.45 -10.74
N LEU A 2 -4.49 11.48 -11.34
CA LEU A 2 -3.31 11.76 -12.18
C LEU A 2 -3.62 12.57 -13.45
N ALA A 3 -4.67 12.18 -14.20
CA ALA A 3 -5.11 12.91 -15.40
C ALA A 3 -5.52 14.36 -15.11
N ASN A 4 -6.02 14.64 -13.90
CA ASN A 4 -6.45 15.97 -13.47
C ASN A 4 -5.37 16.69 -12.64
N LYS A 5 -4.12 16.21 -12.66
CA LYS A 5 -2.94 16.81 -11.99
C LYS A 5 -3.12 17.06 -10.48
N GLN A 6 -3.82 16.16 -9.80
CA GLN A 6 -4.04 16.25 -8.34
C GLN A 6 -2.89 15.63 -7.51
N ILE A 7 -1.88 15.04 -8.16
CA ILE A 7 -0.76 14.35 -7.51
C ILE A 7 0.52 15.10 -7.85
N LYS A 8 1.20 15.63 -6.82
CA LYS A 8 2.50 16.30 -6.97
C LYS A 8 3.68 15.32 -6.93
N LYS A 9 3.60 14.33 -6.03
CA LYS A 9 4.63 13.32 -5.81
C LYS A 9 3.99 11.93 -5.69
N MET A 10 4.61 10.92 -6.28
CA MET A 10 4.24 9.52 -6.12
C MET A 10 5.41 8.69 -5.60
N VAL A 11 5.16 7.90 -4.57
CA VAL A 11 6.08 6.87 -4.06
C VAL A 11 5.50 5.52 -4.47
N ALA A 12 6.18 4.79 -5.35
CA ALA A 12 5.64 3.55 -5.93
C ALA A 12 6.77 2.57 -6.28
N SER A 13 6.42 1.28 -6.37
CA SER A 13 7.38 0.24 -6.79
C SER A 13 7.34 -0.07 -8.28
N TYR A 14 6.21 0.21 -8.91
CA TYR A 14 5.98 -0.06 -10.32
C TYR A 14 4.90 0.88 -10.85
N VAL A 15 5.10 1.39 -12.05
CA VAL A 15 4.23 2.41 -12.66
C VAL A 15 3.41 1.89 -13.83
N GLY A 16 3.71 0.66 -14.29
CA GLY A 16 2.87 -0.09 -15.23
C GLY A 16 2.71 0.53 -16.61
N GLU A 17 1.63 0.14 -17.30
CA GLU A 17 1.27 0.59 -18.65
C GLU A 17 0.48 1.91 -18.64
N ASN A 18 0.87 2.88 -17.80
CA ASN A 18 0.19 4.17 -17.73
C ASN A 18 0.92 5.26 -18.53
N LYS A 19 0.52 5.45 -19.79
CA LYS A 19 1.12 6.46 -20.69
C LYS A 19 1.08 7.88 -20.13
N THR A 20 0.00 8.25 -19.43
CA THR A 20 -0.14 9.57 -18.80
C THR A 20 0.87 9.75 -17.68
N PHE A 21 1.12 8.70 -16.89
CA PHE A 21 2.16 8.71 -15.86
C PHE A 21 3.54 8.92 -16.46
N GLU A 22 3.91 8.11 -17.46
CA GLU A 22 5.21 8.19 -18.11
C GLU A 22 5.47 9.58 -18.69
N GLN A 23 4.47 10.16 -19.36
CA GLN A 23 4.56 11.52 -19.88
C GLN A 23 4.76 12.57 -18.79
N GLN A 24 3.99 12.52 -17.69
CA GLN A 24 4.10 13.48 -16.59
C GLN A 24 5.43 13.33 -15.82
N PHE A 25 5.96 12.11 -15.71
CA PHE A 25 7.28 11.88 -15.13
C PHE A 25 8.39 12.44 -16.01
N LEU A 26 8.39 12.13 -17.32
CA LEU A 26 9.40 12.61 -18.26
C LEU A 26 9.37 14.14 -18.45
N SER A 27 8.21 14.76 -18.30
CA SER A 27 8.07 16.23 -18.34
C SER A 27 8.45 16.92 -17.03
N GLY A 28 8.69 16.17 -15.95
CA GLY A 28 8.96 16.70 -14.62
C GLY A 28 7.73 17.28 -13.90
N GLU A 29 6.53 17.11 -14.46
CA GLU A 29 5.27 17.54 -13.81
C GLU A 29 4.91 16.70 -12.58
N LEU A 30 5.38 15.45 -12.54
CA LEU A 30 5.18 14.51 -11.45
C LEU A 30 6.52 14.08 -10.86
N GLU A 31 6.73 14.35 -9.56
CA GLU A 31 7.87 13.80 -8.83
C GLU A 31 7.62 12.31 -8.55
N VAL A 32 8.58 11.45 -8.87
CA VAL A 32 8.46 10.00 -8.66
C VAL A 32 9.64 9.50 -7.84
N GLU A 33 9.32 8.88 -6.71
CA GLU A 33 10.26 8.10 -5.91
C GLU A 33 9.97 6.62 -6.16
N LEU A 34 10.83 5.97 -6.95
CA LEU A 34 10.76 4.53 -7.16
C LEU A 34 11.35 3.81 -5.95
N VAL A 35 10.58 2.92 -5.35
CA VAL A 35 10.96 2.16 -4.15
C VAL A 35 10.74 0.68 -4.40
N PRO A 36 11.74 -0.20 -4.20
CA PRO A 36 11.54 -1.64 -4.33
C PRO A 36 10.30 -2.13 -3.56
N GLN A 37 9.50 -3.01 -4.15
CA GLN A 37 8.17 -3.35 -3.60
C GLN A 37 8.22 -3.87 -2.16
N GLY A 38 9.21 -4.72 -1.83
CA GLY A 38 9.41 -5.20 -0.46
C GLY A 38 9.78 -4.08 0.51
N THR A 39 10.62 -3.13 0.07
CA THR A 39 10.97 -1.94 0.84
C THR A 39 9.75 -1.04 1.05
N LEU A 40 8.93 -0.81 0.02
CA LEU A 40 7.71 0.00 0.14
C LEU A 40 6.72 -0.61 1.15
N ALA A 41 6.51 -1.92 1.09
CA ALA A 41 5.67 -2.64 2.03
C ALA A 41 6.19 -2.51 3.47
N GLU A 42 7.49 -2.73 3.68
CA GLU A 42 8.09 -2.67 5.01
C GLU A 42 8.14 -1.22 5.54
N ARG A 43 8.33 -0.21 4.68
CA ARG A 43 8.22 1.21 5.07
C ARG A 43 6.82 1.56 5.58
N LEU A 44 5.76 1.11 4.91
CA LEU A 44 4.38 1.30 5.41
C LEU A 44 4.17 0.57 6.75
N ARG A 45 4.59 -0.68 6.84
CA ARG A 45 4.50 -1.47 8.09
C ARG A 45 5.26 -0.79 9.23
N ALA A 46 6.47 -0.32 8.98
CA ALA A 46 7.31 0.37 9.94
C ALA A 46 6.64 1.65 10.45
N GLY A 47 6.06 2.46 9.55
CA GLY A 47 5.31 3.66 9.92
C GLY A 47 4.12 3.35 10.83
N GLY A 48 3.30 2.37 10.46
CA GLY A 48 2.15 1.95 11.30
C GLY A 48 2.54 1.26 12.62
N ALA A 49 3.73 0.69 12.71
CA ALA A 49 4.26 0.05 13.92
C ALA A 49 5.10 0.99 14.80
N GLY A 50 5.23 2.28 14.45
CA GLY A 50 6.05 3.24 15.20
C GLY A 50 7.56 3.02 15.07
N ILE A 51 8.02 2.34 14.02
CA ILE A 51 9.44 2.12 13.73
C ILE A 51 9.91 3.23 12.76
N PRO A 52 10.76 4.18 13.23
CA PRO A 52 11.13 5.34 12.42
C PRO A 52 12.03 4.99 11.24
N ALA A 53 12.86 3.94 11.37
CA ALA A 53 13.72 3.45 10.31
C ALA A 53 14.14 2.00 10.55
N PHE A 54 14.52 1.30 9.48
CA PHE A 54 15.04 -0.07 9.50
C PHE A 54 16.10 -0.25 8.39
N TYR A 55 16.95 -1.27 8.50
CA TYR A 55 17.94 -1.58 7.45
C TYR A 55 17.48 -2.74 6.57
N THR A 56 17.76 -2.64 5.25
CA THR A 56 17.49 -3.71 4.28
C THR A 56 18.61 -3.82 3.25
N ALA A 57 18.89 -5.03 2.77
CA ALA A 57 19.88 -5.25 1.71
C ALA A 57 19.33 -4.90 0.30
N THR A 58 18.02 -4.69 0.18
CA THR A 58 17.36 -4.42 -1.09
C THR A 58 17.79 -3.07 -1.65
N GLY A 59 18.37 -3.08 -2.85
CA GLY A 59 18.80 -1.87 -3.56
C GLY A 59 20.29 -1.52 -3.39
N VAL A 60 21.04 -2.23 -2.55
CA VAL A 60 22.50 -2.06 -2.43
C VAL A 60 23.16 -2.24 -3.79
N GLY A 61 24.05 -1.31 -4.17
CA GLY A 61 24.75 -1.34 -5.46
C GLY A 61 23.89 -0.90 -6.65
N THR A 62 22.72 -0.31 -6.42
CA THR A 62 21.84 0.24 -7.46
C THR A 62 21.59 1.73 -7.24
N LEU A 63 20.97 2.41 -8.21
CA LEU A 63 20.56 3.82 -8.08
C LEU A 63 19.66 4.08 -6.86
N ILE A 64 18.94 3.06 -6.36
CA ILE A 64 18.10 3.17 -5.16
C ILE A 64 18.92 3.46 -3.89
N ALA A 65 20.21 3.11 -3.88
CA ALA A 65 21.10 3.32 -2.74
C ALA A 65 21.65 4.76 -2.65
N GLU A 66 21.56 5.54 -3.72
CA GLU A 66 22.12 6.89 -3.76
C GLU A 66 21.49 7.80 -2.70
N GLY A 67 22.35 8.49 -1.94
CA GLY A 67 21.91 9.39 -0.86
C GLY A 67 21.41 8.69 0.42
N LYS A 68 21.40 7.35 0.49
CA LYS A 68 21.00 6.61 1.69
C LYS A 68 22.17 6.23 2.58
N GLU A 69 21.91 6.15 3.88
CA GLU A 69 22.89 5.65 4.84
C GLU A 69 23.16 4.17 4.60
N HIS A 70 24.44 3.80 4.58
CA HIS A 70 24.89 2.42 4.48
C HIS A 70 25.43 1.95 5.83
N ARG A 71 25.08 0.72 6.22
CA ARG A 71 25.67 0.06 7.40
C ARG A 71 25.98 -1.39 7.11
N GLU A 72 27.11 -1.87 7.63
CA GLU A 72 27.48 -3.27 7.55
C GLU A 72 26.97 -4.03 8.78
N PHE A 73 26.37 -5.20 8.54
CA PHE A 73 26.03 -6.18 9.57
C PHE A 73 26.55 -7.54 9.11
N ASN A 74 27.38 -8.19 9.93
CA ASN A 74 27.90 -9.53 9.67
C ASN A 74 28.55 -9.69 8.28
N GLY A 75 29.36 -8.70 7.84
CA GLY A 75 30.05 -8.75 6.55
C GLY A 75 29.17 -8.47 5.32
N ARG A 76 27.93 -8.00 5.52
CA ARG A 76 27.02 -7.60 4.44
C ARG A 76 26.54 -6.17 4.62
N THR A 77 26.50 -5.39 3.54
CA THR A 77 26.01 -4.01 3.51
C THR A 77 24.49 -3.95 3.40
N TYR A 78 23.89 -2.99 4.10
CA TYR A 78 22.45 -2.70 4.12
C TYR A 78 22.22 -1.18 4.01
N LEU A 79 21.05 -0.80 3.51
CA LEU A 79 20.58 0.58 3.39
C LEU A 79 19.58 0.90 4.50
N LEU A 80 19.69 2.08 5.09
CA LEU A 80 18.67 2.63 5.99
C LEU A 80 17.45 3.09 5.17
N GLU A 81 16.26 2.65 5.59
CA GLU A 81 14.96 3.03 5.02
C GLU A 81 14.05 3.58 6.12
N HIS A 82 13.28 4.61 5.79
CA HIS A 82 12.40 5.29 6.75
C HIS A 82 10.95 4.83 6.63
N GLY A 83 10.30 4.70 7.80
CA GLY A 83 8.86 4.42 7.87
C GLY A 83 8.04 5.48 7.12
N ILE A 84 7.00 5.05 6.41
CA ILE A 84 6.04 5.93 5.74
C ILE A 84 4.80 6.04 6.60
N VAL A 85 4.37 7.27 6.86
CA VAL A 85 3.07 7.60 7.45
C VAL A 85 2.32 8.54 6.51
N GLY A 86 1.00 8.48 6.52
CA GLY A 86 0.14 9.35 5.72
C GLY A 86 -0.97 9.99 6.55
N ASP A 87 -1.43 11.17 6.15
CA ASP A 87 -2.59 11.81 6.80
C ASP A 87 -3.85 10.97 6.63
N PHE A 88 -4.00 10.36 5.45
CA PHE A 88 -5.10 9.48 5.11
C PHE A 88 -4.61 8.18 4.50
N ALA A 89 -5.26 7.07 4.85
CA ALA A 89 -5.16 5.80 4.15
C ALA A 89 -6.51 5.45 3.52
N LEU A 90 -6.50 5.14 2.23
CA LEU A 90 -7.67 4.71 1.49
C LEU A 90 -7.47 3.23 1.15
N VAL A 91 -8.33 2.37 1.69
CA VAL A 91 -8.17 0.92 1.57
C VAL A 91 -9.46 0.25 1.09
N LYS A 92 -9.31 -0.89 0.43
CA LYS A 92 -10.39 -1.70 -0.12
C LYS A 92 -10.44 -3.04 0.61
N ALA A 93 -11.61 -3.39 1.16
CA ALA A 93 -11.89 -4.68 1.77
C ALA A 93 -12.95 -5.47 0.99
N TRP A 94 -13.06 -6.76 1.28
CA TRP A 94 -14.20 -7.58 0.84
C TRP A 94 -15.36 -7.38 1.81
N LYS A 95 -15.15 -7.67 3.10
CA LYS A 95 -16.13 -7.44 4.17
C LYS A 95 -15.59 -6.46 5.20
N ALA A 96 -16.51 -5.72 5.83
CA ALA A 96 -16.24 -4.96 7.04
C ALA A 96 -17.42 -5.01 8.00
N ASP A 97 -17.16 -4.86 9.30
CA ASP A 97 -18.20 -4.59 10.30
C ASP A 97 -18.23 -3.10 10.72
N PRO A 98 -19.24 -2.63 11.46
CA PRO A 98 -19.30 -1.25 11.96
C PRO A 98 -18.16 -0.85 12.92
N LEU A 99 -17.44 -1.81 13.50
CA LEU A 99 -16.27 -1.56 14.36
C LEU A 99 -14.99 -1.33 13.55
N GLY A 100 -15.04 -1.53 12.22
CA GLY A 100 -13.93 -1.34 11.32
C GLY A 100 -13.10 -2.60 11.07
N ASN A 101 -13.50 -3.76 11.57
CA ASN A 101 -12.77 -5.01 11.31
C ASN A 101 -12.88 -5.36 9.83
N LEU A 102 -11.76 -5.70 9.18
CA LEU A 102 -11.72 -5.94 7.75
C LEU A 102 -11.32 -7.38 7.40
N VAL A 103 -12.04 -7.94 6.42
CA VAL A 103 -11.68 -9.19 5.75
C VAL A 103 -11.40 -8.90 4.27
N TYR A 104 -10.28 -9.40 3.76
CA TYR A 104 -9.88 -9.27 2.35
C TYR A 104 -9.99 -10.61 1.63
N ARG A 105 -10.23 -10.55 0.32
CA ARG A 105 -10.42 -11.75 -0.50
C ARG A 105 -9.27 -11.96 -1.48
N LYS A 106 -8.58 -13.10 -1.35
CA LYS A 106 -7.49 -13.52 -2.25
C LYS A 106 -6.37 -12.47 -2.32
N THR A 107 -5.79 -12.26 -3.50
CA THR A 107 -4.69 -11.32 -3.76
C THR A 107 -5.11 -9.85 -3.70
N ALA A 108 -6.40 -9.54 -3.59
CA ALA A 108 -6.88 -8.17 -3.36
C ALA A 108 -6.47 -7.63 -1.98
N ARG A 109 -5.98 -8.48 -1.05
CA ARG A 109 -5.43 -8.05 0.23
C ARG A 109 -4.23 -7.10 0.07
N ASN A 110 -3.25 -7.52 -0.73
CA ASN A 110 -1.99 -6.82 -1.03
C ASN A 110 -1.54 -5.79 0.05
N PHE A 111 -1.49 -4.51 -0.28
CA PHE A 111 -1.01 -3.42 0.56
C PHE A 111 -2.08 -2.85 1.51
N ASN A 112 -3.35 -3.26 1.41
CA ASN A 112 -4.44 -2.65 2.17
C ASN A 112 -4.23 -2.67 3.70
N PRO A 113 -3.84 -3.79 4.34
CA PRO A 113 -3.55 -3.79 5.77
C PRO A 113 -2.42 -2.83 6.15
N LEU A 114 -1.35 -2.80 5.34
CA LEU A 114 -0.16 -1.99 5.59
C LEU A 114 -0.48 -0.49 5.49
N ALA A 115 -1.26 -0.11 4.48
CA ALA A 115 -1.74 1.26 4.31
C ALA A 115 -2.67 1.67 5.46
N ALA A 116 -3.60 0.79 5.87
CA ALA A 116 -4.51 1.06 6.99
C ALA A 116 -3.78 1.38 8.30
N MET A 117 -2.69 0.65 8.59
CA MET A 117 -1.89 0.90 9.79
C MET A 117 -1.07 2.20 9.70
N ALA A 118 -0.64 2.59 8.51
CA ALA A 118 0.22 3.75 8.28
C ALA A 118 -0.53 5.09 8.16
N GLY A 119 -1.86 5.06 8.04
CA GLY A 119 -2.71 6.24 7.93
C GLY A 119 -3.12 6.79 9.30
N LYS A 120 -3.07 8.12 9.47
CA LYS A 120 -3.65 8.79 10.64
C LYS A 120 -5.18 8.67 10.64
N ILE A 121 -5.80 8.78 9.46
CA ILE A 121 -7.23 8.54 9.24
C ILE A 121 -7.38 7.52 8.10
N THR A 122 -7.80 6.32 8.44
CA THR A 122 -8.08 5.24 7.50
C THR A 122 -9.56 5.19 7.17
N ILE A 123 -9.82 5.19 5.86
CA ILE A 123 -11.15 5.04 5.26
C ILE A 123 -11.14 3.73 4.49
N ALA A 124 -11.93 2.76 4.95
CA ALA A 124 -12.07 1.46 4.34
C ALA A 124 -13.36 1.38 3.51
N GLU A 125 -13.22 1.07 2.23
CA GLU A 125 -14.33 0.79 1.34
C GLU A 125 -14.53 -0.73 1.23
N ALA A 126 -15.68 -1.24 1.67
CA ALA A 126 -16.01 -2.67 1.70
C ALA A 126 -17.16 -3.03 0.77
N GLU A 127 -17.13 -4.26 0.23
CA GLU A 127 -18.18 -4.77 -0.65
C GLU A 127 -19.42 -5.24 0.10
N GLU A 128 -19.20 -5.73 1.31
CA GLU A 128 -20.24 -6.21 2.21
C GLU A 128 -20.01 -5.56 3.58
N ILE A 129 -21.06 -4.94 4.12
CA ILE A 129 -21.09 -4.52 5.53
C ILE A 129 -21.94 -5.54 6.27
N VAL A 130 -21.33 -6.20 7.24
CA VAL A 130 -21.96 -7.23 8.07
C VAL A 130 -22.20 -6.71 9.48
N ASP A 131 -23.09 -7.34 10.23
CA ASP A 131 -23.36 -6.94 11.60
C ASP A 131 -22.20 -7.27 12.55
N ILE A 132 -22.15 -6.58 13.69
CA ILE A 132 -21.14 -6.83 14.72
C ILE A 132 -21.29 -8.27 15.23
N GLY A 133 -20.19 -9.02 15.20
CA GLY A 133 -20.15 -10.43 15.62
C GLY A 133 -20.36 -11.44 14.48
N GLU A 134 -20.69 -10.99 13.26
CA GLU A 134 -20.76 -11.88 12.09
C GLU A 134 -19.39 -12.23 11.51
N LEU A 135 -18.37 -11.39 11.77
CA LEU A 135 -16.99 -11.72 11.46
C LEU A 135 -16.41 -12.54 12.62
N ASP A 136 -15.99 -13.77 12.32
CA ASP A 136 -15.24 -14.58 13.28
C ASP A 136 -13.94 -13.83 13.66
N PRO A 137 -13.67 -13.63 14.97
CA PRO A 137 -12.46 -12.95 15.43
C PRO A 137 -11.15 -13.52 14.86
N ASP A 138 -11.05 -14.83 14.64
CA ASP A 138 -9.86 -15.49 14.10
C ASP A 138 -9.73 -15.35 12.57
N GLU A 139 -10.78 -14.86 11.89
CA GLU A 139 -10.77 -14.58 10.45
C GLU A 139 -10.53 -13.10 10.10
N ILE A 140 -10.47 -12.22 11.11
CA ILE A 140 -10.20 -10.79 10.92
C ILE A 140 -8.75 -10.58 10.50
N HIS A 141 -8.55 -9.90 9.36
CA HIS A 141 -7.20 -9.63 8.84
C HIS A 141 -6.62 -8.29 9.30
N THR A 142 -7.45 -7.25 9.32
CA THR A 142 -7.08 -5.93 9.86
C THR A 142 -8.06 -5.61 10.98
N PRO A 143 -7.61 -5.57 12.24
CA PRO A 143 -8.46 -5.18 13.36
C PRO A 143 -8.99 -3.75 13.21
N GLY A 144 -10.21 -3.52 13.70
CA GLY A 144 -10.91 -2.24 13.56
C GLY A 144 -10.22 -1.04 14.20
N ILE A 145 -9.28 -1.26 15.11
CA ILE A 145 -8.46 -0.18 15.69
C ILE A 145 -7.73 0.66 14.63
N TYR A 146 -7.42 0.07 13.47
CA TYR A 146 -6.73 0.76 12.37
C TYR A 146 -7.68 1.48 11.40
N VAL A 147 -9.00 1.46 11.64
CA VAL A 147 -10.00 1.96 10.68
C VAL A 147 -10.93 2.96 11.37
N GLN A 148 -10.93 4.20 10.88
CA GLN A 148 -11.76 5.27 11.46
C GLN A 148 -13.10 5.43 10.74
N ARG A 149 -13.19 5.01 9.47
CA ARG A 149 -14.41 5.14 8.66
C ARG A 149 -14.58 3.93 7.76
N VAL A 150 -15.79 3.39 7.74
CA VAL A 150 -16.19 2.31 6.83
C VAL A 150 -17.24 2.84 5.86
N ILE A 151 -17.07 2.53 4.58
CA ILE A 151 -18.00 2.91 3.50
C ILE A 151 -18.40 1.65 2.74
N HIS A 152 -19.70 1.49 2.51
CA HIS A 152 -20.22 0.43 1.66
C HIS A 152 -20.13 0.85 0.19
N GLY A 153 -19.32 0.16 -0.60
CA GLY A 153 -19.30 0.38 -2.05
C GLY A 153 -20.26 -0.57 -2.76
N LEU A 154 -21.20 0.00 -3.52
CA LEU A 154 -22.30 -0.74 -4.13
C LEU A 154 -22.00 -1.23 -5.55
N HIS A 155 -21.08 -0.57 -6.26
CA HIS A 155 -20.88 -0.77 -7.69
C HIS A 155 -19.40 -0.88 -8.04
N TYR A 156 -18.90 -2.13 -8.13
CA TYR A 156 -17.51 -2.39 -8.52
C TYR A 156 -17.41 -2.98 -9.92
N GLU A 157 -16.63 -2.33 -10.78
CA GLU A 157 -16.33 -2.87 -12.11
C GLU A 157 -15.30 -4.01 -12.08
N LYS A 158 -14.43 -4.08 -11.04
CA LYS A 158 -13.34 -5.06 -10.85
C LYS A 158 -12.65 -5.48 -12.15
N ARG A 159 -12.14 -4.48 -12.89
CA ARG A 159 -11.53 -4.69 -14.21
C ARG A 159 -10.37 -5.69 -14.14
N ILE A 160 -10.30 -6.58 -15.13
CA ILE A 160 -9.20 -7.53 -15.30
C ILE A 160 -8.28 -6.99 -16.39
N GLU A 161 -7.02 -6.70 -16.03
CA GLU A 161 -6.03 -6.14 -16.96
C GLU A 161 -5.69 -7.13 -18.09
N ARG A 162 -5.40 -8.38 -17.74
CA ARG A 162 -5.09 -9.46 -18.69
C ARG A 162 -5.86 -10.72 -18.31
N ARG A 163 -6.90 -11.04 -19.08
CA ARG A 163 -7.71 -12.26 -18.86
C ARG A 163 -7.02 -13.45 -19.51
N THR A 164 -6.34 -14.26 -18.70
CA THR A 164 -5.71 -15.52 -19.14
C THR A 164 -6.52 -16.70 -18.65
N VAL A 165 -6.90 -17.60 -19.56
CA VAL A 165 -7.65 -18.83 -19.28
C VAL A 165 -6.92 -20.02 -19.91
N LEU A 166 -6.98 -21.19 -19.27
CA LEU A 166 -6.51 -22.43 -19.90
C LEU A 166 -7.38 -22.72 -21.12
N LYS A 167 -6.77 -23.16 -22.23
CA LYS A 167 -7.55 -23.75 -23.33
C LYS A 167 -8.10 -25.08 -22.83
N ALA A 168 -9.42 -25.24 -22.97
CA ALA A 168 -10.10 -26.51 -22.70
C ALA A 168 -9.62 -27.61 -23.65
#